data_AF-A0A920NZI0-F1
#
_entry.id   AF-A0A920NZI0-F1
#
_cell.length_a   1.000
_cell.length_b   1.000
_cell.length_c   1.000
_cell.angle_alpha   90.00
_cell.angle_beta   90.00
_cell.angle_gamma   90.00
#
_symmetry.space_group_name_H-M   'P 1'
#
loop_
_entity.id
_entity.type
_entity.pdbx_description
1 polymer ?
#
loop_
_entity_poly.entity_id
_entity_poly.type
_entity_poly.pdbx_seq_one_letter_code
_entity_poly.pdbx_strand_id
1 'polypeptide(L)'
;MQAGLIALILNVSMMVIAYYIAKAFTSGIKQMKCIALECGLQNGTLALFVSTQIFGTDILYAIPTGAYALIMYITGFIFIYILKKSN
;
A
#
# COMPACT_ATOMS: atom_id res chain seq x y z
N MET A 1 -3.11 -4.85 17.80
CA MET A 1 -4.29 -4.39 17.04
C MET A 1 -4.13 -2.98 16.47
N GLN A 2 -3.66 -1.98 17.25
CA GLN A 2 -3.47 -0.60 16.76
C GLN A 2 -2.64 -0.50 15.47
N ALA A 3 -1.49 -1.17 15.39
CA ALA A 3 -0.61 -1.12 14.22
C ALA A 3 -1.29 -1.61 12.92
N GLY A 4 -2.15 -2.64 13.00
CA GLY A 4 -2.88 -3.15 11.83
C GLY A 4 -3.93 -2.18 11.32
N LEU A 5 -4.69 -1.54 12.22
CA LEU A 5 -5.69 -0.53 11.84
C LEU A 5 -5.01 0.69 11.19
N ILE A 6 -3.91 1.15 11.77
CA ILE A 6 -3.14 2.29 11.24
C ILE A 6 -2.56 1.94 9.87
N ALA A 7 -1.97 0.75 9.71
CA ALA A 7 -1.44 0.28 8.43
C ALA A 7 -2.54 0.19 7.35
N LEU A 8 -3.76 -0.25 7.71
CA LEU A 8 -4.90 -0.29 6.80
C LEU A 8 -5.33 1.11 6.35
N ILE A 9 -5.48 2.04 7.30
CA ILE A 9 -5.85 3.42 6.99
C ILE A 9 -4.78 4.07 6.08
N LEU A 10 -3.50 3.84 6.37
CA LEU A 10 -2.40 4.32 5.55
C LEU A 10 -2.46 3.74 4.13
N ASN A 11 -2.61 2.42 4.00
CA ASN A 11 -2.65 1.75 2.70
C ASN A 11 -3.82 2.26 1.83
N VAL A 12 -5.03 2.31 2.39
CA VAL A 12 -6.22 2.76 1.65
C VAL A 12 -6.12 4.24 1.29
N SER A 13 -5.69 5.09 2.22
CA SER A 13 -5.55 6.53 1.94
C SER A 13 -4.53 6.79 0.82
N MET A 14 -3.39 6.09 0.82
CA MET A 14 -2.39 6.18 -0.25
C MET A 14 -2.95 5.76 -1.60
N MET A 15 -3.67 4.63 -1.69
CA MET A 15 -4.26 4.17 -2.94
C MET A 15 -5.31 5.15 -3.48
N VAL A 16 -6.14 5.73 -2.60
CA VAL A 16 -7.15 6.73 -2.97
C VAL A 16 -6.50 8.01 -3.49
N ILE A 17 -5.51 8.54 -2.77
CA ILE A 17 -4.77 9.73 -3.18
C ILE A 17 -4.08 9.48 -4.54
N ALA A 18 -3.37 8.36 -4.67
CA ALA A 18 -2.68 7.98 -5.90
C ALA A 18 -3.65 7.82 -7.08
N TYR A 19 -4.84 7.26 -6.87
CA TYR A 19 -5.87 7.16 -7.90
C TYR A 19 -6.35 8.54 -8.39
N TYR A 20 -6.63 9.47 -7.48
CA TYR A 20 -7.07 10.82 -7.87
C TYR A 20 -5.95 11.63 -8.54
N ILE A 21 -4.72 11.52 -8.06
CA ILE A 21 -3.55 12.13 -8.73
C ILE A 21 -3.39 11.52 -10.12
N ALA A 22 -3.39 10.20 -10.25
CA ALA A 22 -3.25 9.55 -11.55
C ALA A 22 -4.41 9.90 -12.50
N LYS A 23 -5.62 10.11 -11.98
CA LYS A 23 -6.77 10.59 -12.77
C LYS A 23 -6.58 12.01 -13.31
N ALA A 24 -5.91 12.88 -12.57
CA ALA A 24 -5.63 14.25 -13.00
C ALA A 24 -4.47 14.32 -14.01
N PHE A 25 -3.46 13.45 -13.89
CA PHE A 25 -2.21 13.55 -14.65
C PHE A 25 -2.04 12.52 -15.77
N THR A 26 -2.85 11.46 -15.84
CA THR A 26 -2.74 10.42 -16.88
C THR A 26 -3.97 10.35 -17.76
N SER A 27 -3.75 10.05 -19.05
CA SER A 27 -4.81 9.86 -20.05
C SER A 27 -5.27 8.41 -20.18
N GLY A 28 -4.43 7.45 -19.77
CA GLY A 28 -4.72 6.01 -19.90
C GLY A 28 -5.28 5.40 -18.62
N ILE A 29 -6.46 4.76 -18.71
CA ILE A 29 -7.05 3.97 -17.61
C ILE A 29 -6.06 2.90 -17.11
N LYS A 30 -5.28 2.29 -18.00
CA LYS A 30 -4.26 1.30 -17.64
C LYS A 30 -3.13 1.90 -16.77
N GLN A 31 -2.66 3.10 -17.12
CA GLN A 31 -1.62 3.80 -16.36
C GLN A 31 -2.16 4.25 -14.99
N MET A 32 -3.40 4.75 -14.95
CA MET A 32 -4.06 5.13 -13.70
C MET A 32 -4.16 3.97 -12.71
N LYS A 33 -4.60 2.78 -13.19
CA LYS A 33 -4.69 1.57 -12.37
C LYS A 33 -3.30 1.12 -11.89
N CYS A 34 -2.28 1.22 -12.75
CA CYS A 34 -0.91 0.87 -12.42
C CYS A 34 -0.35 1.77 -11.31
N ILE A 35 -0.46 3.10 -11.45
CA ILE A 35 0.06 4.06 -10.46
C ILE A 35 -0.60 3.87 -9.08
N ALA A 36 -1.92 3.71 -9.05
CA ALA A 36 -2.64 3.47 -7.80
C ALA A 36 -2.19 2.15 -7.11
N LEU A 37 -1.90 1.11 -7.90
CA LEU A 37 -1.37 -0.16 -7.39
C LEU A 37 0.06 -0.02 -6.88
N GLU A 38 0.97 0.61 -7.62
CA GLU A 38 2.37 0.81 -7.20
C GLU A 38 2.46 1.62 -5.90
N CYS A 39 1.60 2.63 -5.70
CA CYS A 39 1.55 3.37 -4.44
C CYS A 39 0.98 2.56 -3.27
N GLY A 40 0.04 1.65 -3.52
CA GLY A 40 -0.53 0.76 -2.50
C GLY A 40 0.38 -0.41 -2.13
N LEU A 41 1.05 -0.99 -3.13
CA LEU A 41 1.84 -2.22 -3.03
C LEU A 41 3.33 -1.90 -2.82
N GLN A 42 3.65 -1.37 -1.65
CA GLN A 42 5.03 -0.95 -1.34
C GLN A 42 5.97 -2.14 -1.08
N ASN A 43 7.27 -1.89 -1.11
CA ASN A 43 8.28 -2.91 -0.82
C ASN A 43 8.39 -3.17 0.70
N GLY A 44 7.63 -4.16 1.18
CA GLY A 44 7.63 -4.56 2.59
C GLY A 44 8.99 -5.07 3.11
N THR A 45 9.81 -5.70 2.25
CA THR A 45 11.15 -6.21 2.64
C THR A 45 12.12 -5.07 2.93
N LEU A 46 12.13 -4.03 2.07
CA LEU A 46 12.95 -2.84 2.31
C LEU A 46 12.51 -2.11 3.57
N ALA A 47 11.20 -2.00 3.79
CA ALA A 47 10.67 -1.41 5.02
C ALA A 47 11.06 -2.22 6.26
N LEU A 48 11.07 -3.57 6.18
CA LEU A 48 11.50 -4.43 7.29
C LEU A 48 13.00 -4.27 7.56
N PHE A 49 13.81 -4.20 6.50
CA PHE A 49 15.23 -3.91 6.59
C PHE A 49 15.48 -2.58 7.31
N VAL A 50 14.80 -1.50 6.88
CA VAL A 50 14.91 -0.18 7.52
C VAL A 50 14.48 -0.25 8.99
N SER A 51 13.35 -0.91 9.29
CA SER A 51 12.84 -1.01 10.66
C SER A 51 13.79 -1.73 11.63
N THR A 52 14.57 -2.70 11.14
CA THR A 52 15.45 -3.53 11.99
C THR A 52 16.90 -3.09 11.98
N GLN A 53 17.40 -2.55 10.86
CA GLN A 53 18.81 -2.20 10.69
C GLN A 53 19.09 -0.72 10.94
N ILE A 54 18.13 0.18 10.69
CA ILE A 54 18.32 1.63 10.85
C ILE A 54 17.74 2.11 12.20
N PHE A 55 16.53 1.66 12.54
CA PHE A 55 15.84 2.08 13.77
C PHE A 55 16.14 1.20 14.99
N GLY A 56 17.02 0.21 14.84
CA GLY A 56 17.49 -0.68 15.90
C GLY A 56 16.75 -2.02 15.95
N THR A 57 17.23 -2.92 16.82
CA THR A 57 16.76 -4.31 16.94
C THR A 57 15.37 -4.45 17.59
N ASP A 58 14.71 -3.32 17.87
CA ASP A 58 13.46 -3.29 18.62
C ASP A 58 12.31 -3.74 17.72
N ILE A 59 11.70 -4.88 18.08
CA ILE A 59 10.66 -5.52 17.26
C ILE A 59 9.42 -4.63 17.08
N LEU A 60 9.25 -3.62 17.94
CA LEU A 60 8.19 -2.63 17.87
C LEU A 60 8.10 -1.93 16.51
N TYR A 61 9.23 -1.68 15.84
CA TYR A 61 9.26 -1.05 14.53
C TYR A 61 9.00 -2.03 13.38
N ALA A 62 9.21 -3.33 13.58
CA ALA A 62 8.95 -4.37 12.58
C ALA A 62 7.48 -4.79 12.50
N ILE A 63 6.74 -4.70 13.62
CA ILE A 63 5.31 -5.07 13.70
C ILE A 63 4.43 -4.32 12.68
N PRO A 64 4.44 -2.97 12.59
CA PRO A 64 3.60 -2.26 11.61
C PRO A 64 3.98 -2.61 10.17
N THR A 65 5.27 -2.84 9.92
CA THR A 65 5.78 -3.21 8.61
C THR A 65 5.32 -4.59 8.16
N GLY A 66 5.38 -5.59 9.05
CA GLY A 66 4.84 -6.92 8.79
C GLY A 66 3.32 -6.90 8.60
N ALA A 67 2.60 -6.10 9.39
CA ALA A 67 1.16 -5.93 9.23
C ALA A 67 0.81 -5.29 7.87
N TYR A 68 1.51 -4.23 7.48
CA TYR A 68 1.32 -3.58 6.18
C TYR A 68 1.60 -4.55 5.03
N ALA A 69 2.64 -5.37 5.12
CA ALA A 69 2.99 -6.34 4.09
C ALA A 69 1.86 -7.35 3.80
N LEU A 70 1.10 -7.76 4.81
CA LEU A 70 -0.07 -8.62 4.60
C LEU A 70 -1.28 -7.83 4.07
N ILE A 71 -1.54 -6.66 4.67
CA ILE A 71 -2.68 -5.81 4.31
C ILE A 71 -2.60 -5.38 2.84
N MET A 72 -1.43 -4.94 2.37
CA MET A 72 -1.25 -4.42 1.01
C MET A 72 -1.61 -5.44 -0.06
N TYR A 73 -1.35 -6.73 0.15
CA TYR A 73 -1.77 -7.78 -0.79
C TYR A 73 -3.28 -7.93 -0.80
N ILE A 74 -3.92 -7.97 0.37
CA ILE A 74 -5.38 -8.11 0.49
C ILE A 74 -6.09 -6.92 -0.17
N THR A 75 -5.69 -5.69 0.16
CA THR A 75 -6.27 -4.46 -0.40
C THR A 75 -5.99 -4.32 -1.89
N GLY A 76 -4.78 -4.68 -2.34
CA GLY A 76 -4.42 -4.72 -3.76
C GLY A 76 -5.32 -5.65 -4.58
N PHE A 77 -5.57 -6.87 -4.09
CA PHE A 77 -6.50 -7.81 -4.73
C PHE A 77 -7.92 -7.26 -4.79
N ILE A 78 -8.43 -6.68 -3.68
CA ILE A 78 -9.75 -6.06 -3.63
C ILE A 78 -9.84 -4.91 -4.64
N PHE A 79 -8.82 -4.05 -4.71
CA PHE A 79 -8.79 -2.92 -5.63
C PHE A 79 -8.82 -3.37 -7.09
N ILE A 80 -8.01 -4.38 -7.46
CA ILE A 80 -8.04 -4.97 -8.81
C ILE A 80 -9.42 -5.55 -9.12
N TYR A 81 -10.04 -6.25 -8.17
CA TYR A 81 -11.37 -6.84 -8.35
C TYR A 81 -12.44 -5.76 -8.61
N ILE A 82 -12.45 -4.68 -7.83
CA ILE A 82 -13.35 -3.53 -8.01
C ILE A 82 -13.15 -2.90 -9.39
N LEU A 83 -11.89 -2.65 -9.77
CA LEU A 83 -11.55 -2.02 -11.05
C LEU A 83 -11.77 -2.92 -12.28
N LYS A 84 -11.80 -4.25 -12.10
CA LYS A 84 -12.15 -5.20 -13.15
C LYS A 84 -13.65 -5.18 -13.43
N LYS A 85 -14.49 -5.00 -12.40
CA LYS A 85 -15.95 -4.93 -12.54
C LYS A 85 -16.44 -3.61 -13.17
N SER A 86 -15.65 -2.54 -13.06
CA SER A 86 -15.99 -1.22 -13.60
C SER A 86 -15.62 -1.03 -15.09
N ASN A 87 -15.18 -2.10 -15.76
CA ASN A 87 -14.81 -2.15 -17.18
C ASN A 87 -15.73 -3.14 -17.90
#